data_AF-A0A3L7AYX8-F1
#
_entry.id   AF-A0A3L7AYX8-F1
#
_cell.length_a   1.000
_cell.length_b   1.000
_cell.length_c   1.000
_cell.angle_alpha   90.00
_cell.angle_beta   90.00
_cell.angle_gamma   90.00
#
_symmetry.space_group_name_H-M   'P 1'
#
loop_
_entity.id
_entity.type
_entity.pdbx_description
1 polymer ?
#
loop_
_entity_poly.entity_id
_entity_poly.type
_entity_poly.pdbx_seq_one_letter_code
_entity_poly.pdbx_strand_id
1 'polypeptide(L)'
;MIKGFKEFILRGNVIDLAVAVVIGAAFTSVVNAIVENIFNPIIGALFKADSLDATWVLSIPTLDPDKPAEVKFGAVVGAIISFLIVAVVVYFVFVLPINHFKKRADALLSKNKDAAAEETPEVSADVALLAEIRDLLAANADNAALGSRGPGKHSGE
;
A
#
# COMPACT_ATOMS: atom_id res chain seq x y z
N MET A 1 -15.81 -27.00 -16.22
CA MET A 1 -14.59 -26.21 -15.97
C MET A 1 -14.81 -24.70 -16.07
N ILE A 2 -15.36 -24.18 -17.17
CA ILE A 2 -15.59 -22.72 -17.37
C ILE A 2 -16.50 -22.10 -16.28
N LYS A 3 -17.53 -22.81 -15.83
CA LYS A 3 -18.44 -22.35 -14.76
C LYS A 3 -17.73 -22.20 -13.40
N GLY A 4 -16.92 -23.20 -13.01
CA GLY A 4 -16.11 -23.16 -11.78
C GLY A 4 -14.96 -22.15 -11.83
N PHE A 5 -14.40 -21.88 -13.01
CA PHE A 5 -13.42 -20.81 -13.20
C PHE A 5 -14.05 -19.42 -13.04
N LYS A 6 -15.26 -19.22 -13.58
CA LYS A 6 -16.04 -17.98 -13.37
C LYS A 6 -16.35 -17.78 -11.87
N GLU A 7 -16.81 -18.82 -11.16
CA GLU A 7 -17.06 -18.75 -9.71
C GLU A 7 -15.80 -18.52 -8.87
N PHE A 8 -14.63 -18.96 -9.35
CA PHE A 8 -13.35 -18.67 -8.72
C PHE A 8 -12.93 -17.21 -8.88
N ILE A 9 -13.04 -16.66 -10.10
CA ILE A 9 -12.71 -15.25 -10.39
C ILE A 9 -13.71 -14.30 -9.70
N LEU A 10 -15.00 -14.63 -9.68
CA LEU A 10 -16.04 -13.81 -9.04
C LEU A 10 -15.92 -13.72 -7.51
N ARG A 11 -14.96 -14.41 -6.89
CA ARG A 11 -14.68 -14.33 -5.45
C ARG A 11 -14.09 -12.96 -5.02
N GLY A 12 -14.00 -11.99 -5.94
CA GLY A 12 -13.64 -10.58 -5.70
C GLY A 12 -12.15 -10.38 -5.45
N ASN A 13 -11.64 -11.01 -4.38
CA ASN A 13 -10.25 -10.94 -3.93
C ASN A 13 -9.23 -11.34 -5.02
N VAL A 14 -9.60 -12.23 -5.94
CA VAL A 14 -8.71 -12.68 -7.03
C VAL A 14 -8.63 -11.65 -8.15
N ILE A 15 -9.74 -10.97 -8.47
CA ILE A 15 -9.77 -9.93 -9.51
C ILE A 15 -8.96 -8.73 -9.05
N ASP A 16 -9.16 -8.28 -7.81
CA ASP A 16 -8.45 -7.12 -7.27
C ASP A 16 -6.93 -7.36 -7.22
N LEU A 17 -6.53 -8.57 -6.82
CA LEU A 17 -5.12 -8.97 -6.86
C LEU A 17 -4.59 -9.02 -8.30
N ALA A 18 -5.32 -9.62 -9.23
CA ALA A 18 -4.91 -9.71 -10.63
C ALA A 18 -4.74 -8.31 -11.25
N VAL A 19 -5.68 -7.39 -10.99
CA VAL A 19 -5.62 -6.00 -11.45
C VAL A 19 -4.40 -5.30 -10.84
N ALA A 20 -4.15 -5.46 -9.54
CA ALA A 20 -2.99 -4.88 -8.87
C ALA A 20 -1.66 -5.33 -9.50
N VAL A 21 -1.53 -6.63 -9.82
CA VAL A 21 -0.31 -7.19 -10.45
C VAL A 21 -0.12 -6.65 -11.86
N VAL A 22 -1.18 -6.65 -12.69
CA VAL A 22 -1.09 -6.19 -14.08
C VAL A 22 -0.77 -4.69 -14.16
N ILE A 23 -1.45 -3.87 -13.35
CA ILE A 23 -1.18 -2.43 -13.29
C ILE A 23 0.22 -2.16 -12.75
N GLY A 24 0.65 -2.88 -11.72
CA GLY A 24 2.00 -2.76 -11.16
C GLY A 24 3.10 -3.08 -12.18
N ALA A 25 2.92 -4.13 -12.98
CA ALA A 25 3.84 -4.49 -14.06
C ALA A 25 3.88 -3.42 -15.16
N ALA A 26 2.72 -3.00 -15.68
CA ALA A 26 2.64 -1.97 -16.72
C ALA A 26 3.27 -0.65 -16.27
N PHE A 27 3.02 -0.27 -15.01
CA PHE A 27 3.59 0.94 -14.43
C PHE A 27 5.12 0.85 -14.31
N THR A 28 5.65 -0.29 -13.85
CA THR A 28 7.09 -0.53 -13.79
C THR A 28 7.74 -0.35 -15.16
N SER A 29 7.11 -0.86 -16.23
CA SER A 29 7.61 -0.66 -17.59
C SER A 29 7.65 0.81 -18.01
N VAL A 30 6.64 1.62 -17.68
CA VAL A 30 6.62 3.06 -17.98
C VAL A 30 7.75 3.79 -17.26
N VAL A 31 7.94 3.48 -15.97
CA VAL A 31 9.00 4.11 -15.18
C VAL A 31 10.39 3.71 -15.69
N ASN A 32 10.60 2.43 -15.99
CA ASN A 32 11.85 1.94 -16.56
C ASN A 32 12.15 2.61 -17.90
N ALA A 33 11.15 2.76 -18.78
CA ALA A 33 11.33 3.46 -20.04
C ALA A 33 11.78 4.92 -19.86
N ILE A 34 11.25 5.62 -18.86
CA ILE A 34 11.68 6.98 -18.54
C ILE A 34 13.13 6.99 -18.03
N VAL A 35 13.49 6.06 -17.14
CA VAL A 35 14.85 5.98 -16.60
C VAL A 35 15.86 5.64 -17.70
N GLU A 36 15.57 4.62 -18.51
CA GLU A 36 16.45 4.17 -19.58
C GLU A 36 16.63 5.21 -20.69
N ASN A 37 15.55 5.91 -21.08
CA ASN A 37 15.61 6.81 -22.25
C ASN A 37 15.91 8.26 -21.89
N ILE A 38 15.65 8.71 -20.66
CA ILE A 38 15.86 10.11 -20.26
C ILE A 38 17.00 10.22 -19.26
N PHE A 39 17.01 9.41 -18.20
CA PHE A 39 17.98 9.57 -17.13
C PHE A 39 19.33 8.93 -17.43
N ASN A 40 19.36 7.70 -17.96
CA ASN A 40 20.61 7.02 -18.29
C ASN A 40 21.49 7.84 -19.27
N PRO A 41 20.97 8.48 -20.33
CA PRO A 41 21.78 9.34 -21.20
C PRO A 41 22.34 10.58 -20.49
N ILE A 42 21.56 11.21 -19.60
CA ILE A 42 22.00 12.39 -18.83
C ILE A 42 23.12 12.00 -17.87
N ILE A 43 22.98 10.86 -17.18
CA ILE A 43 24.00 10.33 -16.28
C ILE A 43 25.24 9.94 -17.09
N GLY A 44 25.08 9.22 -18.20
CA GLY A 44 26.18 8.86 -19.10
C GLY A 44 26.96 10.08 -19.60
N ALA A 45 26.26 11.15 -19.98
CA ALA A 45 26.88 12.41 -20.39
C ALA A 45 27.70 13.08 -19.27
N LEU A 46 27.24 13.03 -18.02
CA LEU A 46 27.95 13.58 -16.85
C LEU A 46 29.21 12.77 -16.49
N PHE A 47 29.17 11.45 -16.66
CA PHE A 47 30.29 10.55 -16.35
C PHE A 47 31.20 10.24 -17.55
N LYS A 48 30.97 10.86 -18.73
CA LYS A 48 31.68 10.58 -19.99
C LYS A 48 31.70 9.07 -20.34
N ALA A 49 30.58 8.40 -20.14
CA ALA A 49 30.41 6.99 -20.47
C ALA A 49 29.11 6.79 -21.26
N ASP A 50 29.14 5.92 -22.27
CA ASP A 50 27.95 5.60 -23.09
C ASP A 50 26.83 4.95 -22.23
N SER A 51 27.21 4.33 -21.12
CA SER A 51 26.31 3.89 -20.05
C SER A 51 27.06 3.78 -18.71
N LEU A 52 26.34 3.78 -17.59
CA LEU A 52 26.92 3.51 -16.27
C LEU A 52 27.63 2.13 -16.22
N ASP A 53 27.18 1.16 -17.02
CA ASP A 53 27.78 -0.17 -17.15
C ASP A 53 29.19 -0.15 -17.77
N ALA A 54 29.53 0.89 -18.52
CA ALA A 54 30.83 1.08 -19.16
C ALA A 54 31.85 1.83 -18.27
N THR A 55 31.38 2.44 -17.18
CA THR A 55 32.24 3.07 -16.16
C THR A 55 32.79 2.02 -15.20
N TRP A 56 34.10 2.04 -14.90
CA TRP A 56 34.73 1.11 -13.94
C TRP A 56 34.49 -0.39 -14.23
N VAL A 57 34.74 -0.81 -15.48
CA VAL A 57 34.85 -2.23 -15.80
C VAL A 57 36.23 -2.73 -15.34
N LEU A 58 36.25 -3.55 -14.29
CA LEU A 58 37.46 -4.26 -13.87
C LEU A 58 37.44 -5.64 -14.55
N SER A 59 38.28 -5.82 -15.57
CA SER A 59 38.41 -7.10 -16.26
C SER A 59 39.32 -8.01 -15.43
N ILE A 60 38.76 -9.09 -14.89
CA ILE A 60 39.49 -10.07 -14.09
C ILE A 60 39.90 -11.21 -15.03
N PRO A 61 41.20 -11.54 -15.15
CA PRO A 61 41.63 -12.67 -15.95
C PRO A 61 41.11 -13.97 -15.32
N THR A 62 40.32 -14.72 -16.09
CA THR A 62 39.81 -16.05 -15.78
C THR A 62 40.72 -17.12 -16.38
N LEU A 63 40.46 -18.40 -16.08
CA LEU A 63 41.25 -19.54 -16.59
C LEU A 63 41.15 -19.72 -18.13
N ASP A 64 40.29 -18.96 -18.81
CA ASP A 64 40.05 -19.06 -20.25
C ASP A 64 40.49 -17.74 -20.93
N PRO A 65 41.58 -17.74 -21.75
CA PRO A 65 42.14 -16.53 -22.36
C PRO A 65 41.15 -15.73 -23.24
N ASP A 66 40.10 -16.39 -23.72
CA ASP A 66 39.10 -15.80 -24.62
C ASP A 66 37.83 -15.32 -23.90
N LYS A 67 37.71 -15.48 -22.56
CA LYS A 67 36.54 -15.05 -21.78
C LYS A 67 36.91 -14.48 -20.39
N PRO A 68 37.57 -13.32 -20.31
CA PRO A 68 37.80 -12.65 -19.04
C PRO A 68 36.48 -12.33 -18.34
N ALA A 69 36.43 -12.48 -17.01
CA ALA A 69 35.26 -12.10 -16.23
C ALA A 69 35.27 -10.59 -16.01
N GLU A 70 34.32 -9.90 -16.63
CA GLU A 70 34.14 -8.46 -16.45
C GLU A 70 33.32 -8.18 -15.19
N VAL A 71 33.95 -7.61 -14.15
CA VAL A 71 33.20 -7.07 -13.00
C VAL A 71 32.86 -5.61 -13.30
N LYS A 72 31.59 -5.38 -13.64
CA LYS A 72 31.04 -4.07 -13.99
C LYS A 72 30.55 -3.36 -12.73
N PHE A 73 31.47 -2.79 -11.95
CA PHE A 73 31.12 -2.03 -10.75
C PHE A 73 30.23 -0.81 -11.09
N GLY A 74 30.43 -0.20 -12.26
CA GLY A 74 29.56 0.86 -12.75
C GLY A 74 28.12 0.42 -13.01
N ALA A 75 27.88 -0.84 -13.38
CA ALA A 75 26.53 -1.38 -13.54
C ALA A 75 25.78 -1.43 -12.20
N VAL A 76 26.47 -1.79 -11.11
CA VAL A 76 25.89 -1.82 -9.76
C VAL A 76 25.55 -0.41 -9.29
N VAL A 77 26.49 0.54 -9.45
CA VAL A 77 26.26 1.95 -9.09
C VAL A 77 25.14 2.54 -9.95
N GLY A 78 25.10 2.20 -11.24
CA GLY A 78 24.03 2.60 -12.15
C GLY A 78 22.67 2.05 -11.75
N ALA A 79 22.59 0.79 -11.35
CA ALA A 79 21.36 0.19 -10.82
C ALA A 79 20.89 0.89 -9.54
N ILE A 80 21.80 1.28 -8.65
CA ILE A 80 21.47 2.04 -7.43
C ILE A 80 20.92 3.43 -7.77
N ILE A 81 21.57 4.15 -8.68
CA ILE A 81 21.11 5.49 -9.11
C ILE A 81 19.75 5.38 -9.80
N SER A 82 19.58 4.41 -10.70
CA SER A 82 18.31 4.09 -11.35
C SER A 82 17.22 3.82 -10.31
N PHE A 83 17.47 2.95 -9.33
CA PHE A 83 16.53 2.65 -8.24
C PHE A 83 16.13 3.90 -7.44
N LEU A 84 17.09 4.77 -7.10
CA LEU A 84 16.79 6.03 -6.40
C LEU A 84 15.92 6.97 -7.23
N ILE A 85 16.17 7.06 -8.54
CA ILE A 85 15.36 7.88 -9.45
C ILE A 85 13.93 7.32 -9.55
N VAL A 86 13.78 6.01 -9.72
CA VAL A 86 12.48 5.34 -9.69
C VAL A 86 11.74 5.66 -8.40
N ALA A 87 12.39 5.53 -7.25
CA ALA A 87 11.78 5.82 -5.94
C ALA A 87 11.30 7.28 -5.85
N VAL A 88 12.08 8.24 -6.34
CA VAL A 88 11.70 9.66 -6.36
C VAL A 88 10.49 9.91 -7.27
N VAL A 89 10.48 9.33 -8.47
CA VAL A 89 9.36 9.47 -9.42
C VAL A 89 8.07 8.88 -8.84
N VAL A 90 8.14 7.68 -8.27
CA VAL A 90 6.97 7.03 -7.63
C VAL A 90 6.48 7.86 -6.44
N TYR A 91 7.39 8.36 -5.61
CA TYR A 91 7.03 9.19 -4.48
C TYR A 91 6.33 10.48 -4.91
N PHE A 92 6.88 11.21 -5.88
CA PHE A 92 6.34 12.50 -6.29
C PHE A 92 5.02 12.38 -7.06
N VAL A 93 4.86 11.34 -7.89
CA VAL A 93 3.67 11.16 -8.74
C VAL A 93 2.51 10.48 -8.01
N PHE A 94 2.79 9.55 -7.08
CA PHE A 94 1.73 8.78 -6.41
C PHE A 94 1.62 9.09 -4.93
N VAL A 95 2.73 8.99 -4.19
CA VAL A 95 2.69 9.13 -2.73
C VAL A 95 2.30 10.56 -2.35
N LEU A 96 2.87 11.57 -3.01
CA LEU A 96 2.63 12.97 -2.69
C LEU A 96 1.17 13.36 -2.98
N PRO A 97 0.57 13.08 -4.16
CA PRO A 97 -0.82 13.43 -4.41
C PRO A 97 -1.78 12.62 -3.55
N ILE A 98 -1.59 11.31 -3.41
CA ILE A 98 -2.46 10.47 -2.57
C ILE A 98 -2.40 10.95 -1.12
N ASN A 99 -1.21 11.25 -0.59
CA ASN A 99 -1.06 11.78 0.76
C ASN A 99 -1.68 13.18 0.89
N HIS A 100 -1.61 14.01 -0.16
CA HIS A 100 -2.28 15.32 -0.18
C HIS A 100 -3.81 15.18 -0.18
N PHE A 101 -4.36 14.29 -1.00
CA PHE A 101 -5.80 14.03 -1.06
C PHE A 101 -6.31 13.39 0.24
N LYS A 102 -5.58 12.44 0.81
CA LYS A 102 -5.88 11.87 2.14
C LYS A 102 -5.88 12.95 3.22
N LYS A 103 -4.86 13.80 3.29
CA LYS A 103 -4.84 14.93 4.23
C LYS A 103 -6.02 15.91 4.04
N ARG A 104 -6.48 16.12 2.80
CA ARG A 104 -7.67 16.95 2.53
C ARG A 104 -8.96 16.23 2.93
N ALA A 105 -9.09 14.93 2.65
CA ALA A 105 -10.22 14.12 3.07
C ALA A 105 -10.29 14.03 4.61
N ASP A 106 -9.16 13.77 5.27
CA ASP A 106 -9.03 13.72 6.72
C ASP A 106 -9.26 15.09 7.36
N ALA A 107 -8.84 16.19 6.72
CA ALA A 107 -9.15 17.55 7.19
C ALA A 107 -10.65 17.88 7.06
N LEU A 108 -11.32 17.42 6.00
CA LEU A 108 -12.77 17.56 5.86
C LEU A 108 -13.52 16.68 6.87
N LEU A 109 -13.05 15.46 7.10
CA LEU A 109 -13.58 14.55 8.12
C LEU A 109 -13.34 15.07 9.55
N SER A 110 -12.21 15.72 9.82
CA SER A 110 -11.89 16.32 11.13
C SER A 110 -12.70 17.60 11.36
N LYS A 111 -12.86 18.44 10.33
CA LYS A 111 -13.71 19.64 10.37
C LYS A 111 -15.19 19.27 10.51
N ASN A 112 -15.61 18.16 9.92
CA ASN A 112 -16.90 17.55 10.17
C ASN A 112 -16.97 16.87 11.53
N LYS A 113 -15.88 16.49 12.20
CA LYS A 113 -15.93 15.93 13.56
C LYS A 113 -16.25 16.98 14.62
N ASP A 114 -15.81 18.22 14.39
CA ASP A 114 -16.16 19.38 15.23
C ASP A 114 -17.55 19.94 14.90
N ALA A 115 -18.07 19.72 13.68
CA ALA A 115 -19.45 20.05 13.30
C ALA A 115 -20.46 18.89 13.53
N ALA A 116 -20.00 17.64 13.58
CA ALA A 116 -20.76 16.41 13.82
C ALA A 116 -20.89 16.06 15.31
N ALA A 117 -20.66 17.02 16.19
CA ALA A 117 -21.38 17.01 17.46
C ALA A 117 -22.90 17.17 17.23
N GLU A 118 -23.35 17.58 16.02
CA GLU A 118 -24.78 17.69 15.68
C GLU A 118 -25.25 16.86 14.47
N GLU A 119 -24.39 16.36 13.58
CA GLU A 119 -24.83 15.51 12.46
C GLU A 119 -23.98 14.25 12.34
N THR A 120 -24.55 13.16 12.86
CA THR A 120 -24.08 11.77 12.81
C THR A 120 -23.34 11.43 11.51
N PRO A 121 -22.08 10.94 11.59
CA PRO A 121 -21.45 10.33 10.42
C PRO A 121 -22.30 9.12 10.03
N GLU A 122 -22.46 8.86 8.73
CA GLU A 122 -23.01 7.59 8.26
C GLU A 122 -22.08 6.47 8.73
N VAL A 123 -22.35 6.00 9.93
CA VAL A 123 -21.74 4.84 10.53
C VAL A 123 -22.04 3.69 9.57
N SER A 124 -21.01 3.02 9.06
CA SER A 124 -21.22 1.85 8.19
C SER A 124 -22.24 0.93 8.85
N ALA A 125 -23.16 0.34 8.08
CA ALA A 125 -24.29 -0.42 8.63
C ALA A 125 -23.83 -1.45 9.69
N ASP A 126 -22.65 -2.03 9.49
CA ASP A 126 -21.99 -2.92 10.45
C ASP A 126 -21.62 -2.23 11.76
N VAL A 127 -21.02 -1.03 11.72
CA VAL A 127 -20.66 -0.28 12.94
C VAL A 127 -21.91 0.26 13.64
N ALA A 128 -22.99 0.57 12.90
CA ALA A 128 -24.27 0.97 13.47
C ALA A 128 -24.94 -0.22 14.19
N LEU A 129 -24.96 -1.38 13.55
CA LEU A 129 -25.42 -2.64 14.15
C LEU A 129 -24.58 -3.01 15.39
N LEU A 130 -23.26 -2.83 15.35
CA LEU A 130 -22.39 -3.09 16.50
C LEU A 130 -22.67 -2.13 17.66
N ALA A 131 -23.01 -0.88 17.38
CA ALA A 131 -23.43 0.07 18.41
C ALA A 131 -24.77 -0.36 19.04
N GLU A 132 -25.74 -0.76 18.23
CA GLU A 132 -27.04 -1.27 18.70
C GLU A 132 -26.88 -2.55 19.54
N ILE A 133 -26.07 -3.51 19.09
CA ILE A 133 -25.77 -4.75 19.83
C ILE A 133 -25.10 -4.43 21.17
N ARG A 134 -24.16 -3.49 21.21
CA ARG A 134 -23.51 -3.04 22.46
C ARG A 134 -24.55 -2.49 23.43
N ASP A 135 -25.44 -1.64 22.95
CA ASP A 135 -26.44 -0.98 23.80
C ASP A 135 -27.48 -1.97 24.31
N LEU A 136 -27.89 -2.94 23.48
CA LEU A 136 -28.77 -4.05 23.89
C LEU A 136 -28.10 -4.97 24.91
N LEU A 137 -26.80 -5.26 24.78
CA LEU A 137 -26.06 -6.06 25.75
C LEU A 137 -25.89 -5.33 27.08
N ALA A 138 -25.60 -4.02 27.06
CA ALA A 138 -25.53 -3.20 28.26
C ALA A 138 -26.88 -3.19 29.00
N ALA A 139 -27.98 -2.94 28.28
CA ALA A 139 -29.33 -2.96 28.84
C ALA A 139 -29.71 -4.33 29.42
N ASN A 140 -29.30 -5.44 28.78
CA ASN A 140 -29.56 -6.78 29.28
C ASN A 140 -28.70 -7.13 30.52
N ALA A 141 -27.45 -6.65 30.57
CA ALA A 141 -26.59 -6.80 31.74
C ALA A 141 -27.17 -6.07 32.97
N ASP A 142 -27.74 -4.87 32.78
CA ASP A 142 -28.41 -4.12 33.83
C ASP A 142 -29.69 -4.83 34.32
N ASN A 143 -30.48 -5.40 33.40
CA ASN A 143 -31.66 -6.20 33.76
C ASN A 143 -31.30 -7.48 34.53
N ALA A 144 -30.19 -8.14 34.17
CA ALA A 144 -29.68 -9.29 34.92
C ALA A 144 -29.22 -8.91 36.34
N ALA A 145 -28.61 -7.74 36.50
CA ALA A 145 -28.22 -7.20 37.81
C ALA A 145 -29.45 -6.86 38.68
N LEU A 146 -30.51 -6.31 38.09
CA LEU A 146 -31.77 -5.96 38.77
C LEU A 146 -32.58 -7.21 39.17
N GLY A 147 -32.61 -8.25 38.33
CA GLY A 147 -33.28 -9.53 38.64
C GLY A 147 -32.65 -10.30 39.79
N SER A 148 -31.36 -10.09 40.07
CA SER A 148 -30.67 -10.70 41.22
C SER A 148 -30.97 -10.01 42.57
N ARG A 149 -31.55 -8.80 42.55
CA ARG A 149 -31.96 -8.02 43.73
C ARG A 149 -33.47 -8.13 44.00
N GLY A 150 -34.06 -9.31 43.77
CA GLY A 150 -35.40 -9.61 44.27
C GLY A 150 -35.48 -9.39 45.79
N PRO A 151 -36.61 -8.89 46.33
CA PRO A 151 -36.70 -8.48 47.73
C PRO A 151 -36.50 -9.69 48.63
N GLY A 152 -35.33 -9.77 49.27
CA GLY A 152 -35.08 -10.68 50.37
C GLY A 152 -35.97 -10.31 51.56
N LYS A 153 -37.19 -10.84 51.62
CA LYS A 153 -37.95 -10.91 52.88
C LYS A 153 -37.34 -12.05 53.70
N HIS A 154 -36.41 -11.67 54.58
CA HIS A 154 -35.93 -12.49 55.68
C HIS A 154 -36.47 -11.92 57.00
N SER A 155 -36.88 -12.83 57.89
CA SER A 155 -37.32 -12.61 59.29
C SER A 155 -38.62 -11.82 59.49
N GLY A 156 -39.49 -12.17 60.42
CA GLY A 156 -39.45 -13.16 61.48
C GLY A 156 -40.69 -12.98 62.36
N GLU A 157 -41.00 -14.02 63.13
CA GLU A 157 -41.97 -14.07 64.25
C GLU A 157 -43.47 -14.05 63.92
#